data_AF-G0V7B7-F1
#
_entry.id   AF-G0V7B7-F1
#
_cell.length_a   1.000
_cell.length_b   1.000
_cell.length_c   1.000
_cell.angle_alpha   90.00
_cell.angle_beta   90.00
_cell.angle_gamma   90.00
#
_symmetry.space_group_name_H-M   'P 1'
#
loop_
_entity.id
_entity.type
_entity.pdbx_description
1 polymer ?
#
loop_
_entity_poly.entity_id
_entity_poly.type
_entity_poly.pdbx_seq_one_letter_code
_entity_poly.pdbx_strand_id
1 'polypeptide(L)'
;MSLNREQREKFRDRQIREKYDMVHLIPSLEVPELSGLYLKSFYNASKKYQLQLPPSITDSNGKFCGNCGCVRVINFNLQTQLIERKVPDTNQSLRILKYECMNCGFKNEFKVGEAAVTIAPVSFSQKLVAKEGVSHNQKVDTKIQKKNSGKDRAKKRKQNSLSNMLSKRNEEKKNQKKGLSLSLESFMQG
;
A
#
# COMPACT_ATOMS: atom_id res chain seq x y z
N MET A 1 -12.03 -10.55 35.97
CA MET A 1 -11.34 -9.35 35.46
C MET A 1 -11.62 -9.21 33.96
N SER A 2 -12.68 -8.52 33.55
CA SER A 2 -12.92 -8.29 32.13
C SER A 2 -12.04 -7.12 31.65
N LEU A 3 -11.26 -7.36 30.60
CA LEU A 3 -10.48 -6.30 29.94
C LEU A 3 -11.42 -5.27 29.32
N ASN A 4 -11.09 -3.99 29.52
CA ASN A 4 -11.77 -2.87 28.88
C ASN A 4 -11.73 -3.04 27.35
N ARG A 5 -12.77 -2.59 26.64
CA ARG A 5 -12.91 -2.78 25.19
C ARG A 5 -11.70 -2.23 24.43
N GLU A 6 -11.27 -1.01 24.76
CA GLU A 6 -10.10 -0.38 24.12
C GLU A 6 -8.81 -1.16 24.38
N GLN A 7 -8.65 -1.72 25.59
CA GLN A 7 -7.48 -2.53 25.93
C GLN A 7 -7.49 -3.85 25.14
N ARG A 8 -8.67 -4.42 24.90
CA ARG A 8 -8.85 -5.63 24.10
C ARG A 8 -8.52 -5.39 22.62
N GLU A 9 -8.95 -4.25 22.07
CA GLU A 9 -8.64 -3.86 20.70
C GLU A 9 -7.12 -3.61 20.52
N LYS A 10 -6.50 -2.87 21.45
CA LYS A 10 -5.03 -2.67 21.46
C LYS A 10 -4.26 -3.99 21.57
N PHE A 11 -4.73 -4.90 22.43
CA PHE A 11 -4.11 -6.21 22.59
C PHE A 11 -4.22 -7.06 21.31
N ARG A 12 -5.41 -7.08 20.67
CA ARG A 12 -5.62 -7.74 19.39
C ARG A 12 -4.63 -7.23 18.34
N ASP A 13 -4.54 -5.90 18.20
CA ASP A 13 -3.72 -5.28 17.16
C ASP A 13 -2.23 -5.56 17.39
N ARG A 14 -1.77 -5.52 18.64
CA ARG A 14 -0.40 -5.92 19.01
C ARG A 14 -0.15 -7.40 18.68
N GLN A 15 -1.06 -8.29 19.05
CA GLN A 15 -0.89 -9.72 18.83
C GLN A 15 -0.86 -10.08 17.33
N ILE A 16 -1.73 -9.47 16.52
CA ILE A 16 -1.75 -9.69 15.07
C ILE A 16 -0.46 -9.17 14.43
N ARG A 17 0.01 -7.99 14.87
CA ARG A 17 1.29 -7.43 14.40
C ARG A 17 2.47 -8.33 14.75
N GLU A 18 2.59 -8.75 16.00
CA GLU A 18 3.65 -9.66 16.44
C GLU A 18 3.67 -10.95 15.62
N LYS A 19 2.50 -11.59 15.40
CA LYS A 19 2.42 -12.79 14.57
C LYS A 19 2.85 -12.54 13.12
N TYR A 20 2.48 -11.39 12.56
CA TYR A 20 2.86 -11.01 11.23
C TYR A 20 4.37 -10.76 11.12
N ASP A 21 4.95 -10.04 12.08
CA ASP A 21 6.38 -9.76 12.14
C ASP A 21 7.19 -11.07 12.23
N MET A 22 6.75 -12.01 13.07
CA MET A 22 7.37 -13.34 13.16
C MET A 22 7.41 -14.06 11.82
N VAL A 23 6.32 -14.03 11.05
CA VAL A 23 6.28 -14.66 9.72
C VAL A 23 7.31 -14.04 8.75
N HIS A 24 7.62 -12.75 8.89
CA HIS A 24 8.60 -12.05 8.04
C HIS A 24 10.04 -12.20 8.52
N LEU A 25 10.25 -12.54 9.78
CA LEU A 25 11.58 -12.84 10.33
C LEU A 25 12.07 -14.24 9.96
N ILE A 26 11.17 -15.21 9.74
CA ILE A 26 11.55 -16.60 9.44
C ILE A 26 12.51 -16.76 8.27
N PRO A 27 12.33 -16.07 7.11
CA PRO A 27 13.31 -16.14 6.02
C PRO A 27 14.74 -15.78 6.45
N SER A 28 14.89 -14.85 7.41
CA SER A 28 16.21 -14.46 7.91
C SER A 28 16.85 -15.49 8.86
N LEU A 29 16.04 -16.39 9.43
CA LEU A 29 16.50 -17.46 10.31
C LEU A 29 16.84 -18.74 9.53
N GLU A 30 16.59 -18.78 8.22
CA GLU A 30 16.87 -19.92 7.34
C GLU A 30 16.19 -21.25 7.74
N VAL A 31 15.16 -21.21 8.59
CA VAL A 31 14.36 -22.39 8.98
C VAL A 31 12.99 -22.37 8.30
N PRO A 32 12.84 -22.94 7.09
CA PRO A 32 11.58 -22.89 6.33
C PRO A 32 10.46 -23.74 6.94
N GLU A 33 10.78 -24.73 7.77
CA GLU A 33 9.79 -25.62 8.40
C GLU A 33 8.81 -24.84 9.29
N LEU A 34 9.31 -23.77 9.92
CA LEU A 34 8.52 -22.93 10.81
C LEU A 34 7.56 -22.02 10.04
N SER A 35 7.82 -21.69 8.76
CA SER A 35 7.02 -20.70 8.04
C SER A 35 5.55 -21.09 7.93
N GLY A 36 5.27 -22.37 7.66
CA GLY A 36 3.90 -22.88 7.58
C GLY A 36 3.16 -22.79 8.93
N LEU A 37 3.85 -23.08 10.03
CA LEU A 37 3.28 -23.03 11.39
C LEU A 37 2.92 -21.60 11.80
N TYR A 38 3.83 -20.65 11.59
CA TYR A 38 3.59 -19.25 11.92
C TYR A 38 2.55 -18.61 11.01
N LEU A 39 2.56 -18.93 9.71
CA LEU A 39 1.53 -18.46 8.77
C LEU A 39 0.15 -18.99 9.15
N LYS A 40 0.04 -20.28 9.50
CA LYS A 40 -1.21 -20.87 10.01
C LYS A 40 -1.66 -20.19 11.31
N SER A 41 -0.74 -19.92 12.24
CA SER A 41 -1.03 -19.19 13.48
C SER A 41 -1.54 -17.76 13.23
N PHE A 42 -1.00 -17.07 12.22
CA PHE A 42 -1.43 -15.74 11.79
C PHE A 42 -2.84 -15.77 11.17
N TYR A 43 -3.12 -16.70 10.24
CA TYR A 43 -4.45 -16.82 9.66
C TYR A 43 -5.50 -17.26 10.68
N ASN A 44 -5.17 -18.17 11.60
CA ASN A 44 -6.06 -18.58 12.67
C ASN A 44 -6.41 -17.41 13.61
N ALA A 45 -5.43 -16.54 13.92
CA ALA A 45 -5.69 -15.34 14.71
C ALA A 45 -6.58 -14.36 13.95
N SER A 46 -6.28 -14.11 12.67
CA SER A 46 -7.08 -13.22 11.82
C SER A 46 -8.53 -13.69 11.70
N LYS A 47 -8.74 -15.01 11.53
CA LYS A 47 -10.07 -15.64 11.51
C LYS A 47 -10.78 -15.52 12.86
N LYS A 48 -10.07 -15.78 13.97
CA LYS A 48 -10.63 -15.65 15.34
C LYS A 48 -11.15 -14.24 15.62
N TYR A 49 -10.45 -13.22 15.12
CA TYR A 49 -10.83 -11.83 15.27
C TYR A 49 -11.73 -11.28 14.15
N GLN A 50 -12.14 -12.13 13.20
CA GLN A 50 -12.98 -11.76 12.05
C GLN A 50 -12.42 -10.58 11.26
N LEU A 51 -11.09 -10.50 11.14
CA LEU A 51 -10.41 -9.45 10.39
C LEU A 51 -10.41 -9.80 8.90
N GLN A 52 -10.88 -8.87 8.07
CA GLN A 52 -10.73 -8.96 6.62
C GLN A 52 -9.31 -8.54 6.24
N LEU A 53 -8.52 -9.50 5.77
CA LEU A 53 -7.16 -9.24 5.32
C LEU A 53 -7.18 -8.75 3.85
N PRO A 54 -6.26 -7.85 3.47
CA PRO A 54 -6.10 -7.42 2.08
C PRO A 54 -5.78 -8.60 1.13
N PRO A 55 -6.23 -8.52 -0.14
CA PRO A 55 -6.00 -9.56 -1.14
C PRO A 55 -4.50 -9.87 -1.34
N SER A 56 -3.65 -8.84 -1.26
CA SER A 56 -2.19 -8.97 -1.38
C SER A 56 -1.55 -9.97 -0.39
N ILE A 57 -2.21 -10.26 0.72
CA ILE A 57 -1.76 -11.24 1.72
C ILE A 57 -2.48 -12.58 1.54
N THR A 58 -3.79 -12.54 1.24
CA THR A 58 -4.64 -13.75 1.18
C THR A 58 -4.52 -14.53 -0.12
N ASP A 59 -4.05 -13.89 -1.20
CA ASP A 59 -3.94 -14.55 -2.51
C ASP A 59 -3.06 -15.79 -2.41
N SER A 60 -3.62 -16.94 -2.78
CA SER A 60 -2.90 -18.20 -2.84
C SER A 60 -1.78 -18.05 -3.86
N ASN A 61 -0.54 -17.98 -3.37
CA ASN A 61 0.68 -17.76 -4.15
C ASN A 61 1.01 -16.31 -4.52
N GLY A 62 0.39 -15.31 -3.90
CA GLY A 62 0.88 -13.93 -4.01
C GLY A 62 2.15 -13.74 -3.19
N LYS A 63 1.96 -13.40 -1.92
CA LYS A 63 3.03 -13.10 -0.97
C LYS A 63 3.66 -14.33 -0.32
N PHE A 64 2.86 -15.36 -0.06
CA PHE A 64 3.29 -16.60 0.57
C PHE A 64 3.29 -17.73 -0.43
N CYS A 65 4.18 -18.69 -0.26
CA CYS A 65 4.13 -19.92 -1.04
C CYS A 65 2.99 -20.83 -0.55
N GLY A 66 2.17 -21.32 -1.48
CA GLY A 66 1.06 -22.22 -1.18
C GLY A 66 1.44 -23.58 -0.60
N ASN A 67 2.71 -24.00 -0.74
CA ASN A 67 3.19 -25.28 -0.20
C ASN A 67 3.89 -25.13 1.16
N CYS A 68 5.03 -24.42 1.24
CA CYS A 68 5.80 -24.22 2.49
C CYS A 68 5.21 -23.15 3.44
N GLY A 69 4.36 -22.26 2.94
CA GLY A 69 3.95 -21.05 3.69
C GLY A 69 5.05 -20.00 3.85
N CYS A 70 6.18 -20.15 3.16
CA CYS A 70 7.30 -19.23 3.24
C CYS A 70 7.02 -17.90 2.49
N VAL A 71 7.44 -16.77 3.08
CA VAL A 71 7.31 -15.43 2.47
C VAL A 71 8.17 -15.37 1.22
N ARG A 72 7.62 -14.96 0.09
CA ARG A 72 8.39 -14.82 -1.15
C ARG A 72 9.14 -13.51 -1.18
N VAL A 73 10.45 -13.60 -1.32
CA VAL A 73 11.38 -12.50 -1.44
C VAL A 73 12.21 -12.72 -2.70
N ILE A 74 12.07 -11.79 -3.65
CA ILE A 74 12.79 -11.82 -4.92
C ILE A 74 14.30 -11.82 -4.63
N ASN A 75 15.05 -12.65 -5.35
CA ASN A 75 16.50 -12.83 -5.21
C ASN A 75 16.97 -13.49 -3.89
N PHE A 76 16.06 -13.94 -3.03
CA PHE A 76 16.44 -14.68 -1.81
C PHE A 76 15.91 -16.12 -1.85
N ASN A 77 14.58 -16.28 -1.88
CA ASN A 77 13.95 -17.60 -1.88
C ASN A 77 12.96 -17.81 -3.04
N LEU A 78 12.92 -16.85 -3.97
CA LEU A 78 12.09 -16.89 -5.16
C LEU A 78 12.95 -16.72 -6.40
N GLN A 79 12.89 -17.70 -7.30
CA GLN A 79 13.36 -17.57 -8.66
C GLN A 79 12.21 -17.15 -9.57
N THR A 80 12.40 -16.07 -10.31
CA THR A 80 11.40 -15.53 -11.24
C THR A 80 11.88 -15.68 -12.67
N GLN A 81 11.05 -16.25 -13.54
CA GLN A 81 11.34 -16.39 -14.97
C GLN A 81 10.16 -15.87 -15.79
N LEU A 82 10.43 -15.05 -16.81
CA LEU A 82 9.42 -14.63 -17.77
C LEU A 82 9.48 -15.56 -18.99
N ILE A 83 8.38 -16.26 -19.27
CA ILE A 83 8.27 -17.20 -20.39
C ILE A 83 7.22 -16.64 -21.35
N GLU A 84 7.57 -16.54 -22.62
CA GLU A 84 6.61 -16.21 -23.69
C GLU A 84 6.13 -17.51 -24.33
N ARG A 85 4.85 -17.86 -24.16
CA ARG A 85 4.23 -18.98 -24.88
C ARG A 85 3.42 -18.45 -26.04
N LYS A 86 3.72 -18.94 -27.25
CA LYS A 86 2.88 -18.72 -28.42
C LYS A 86 1.71 -19.70 -28.37
N VAL A 87 0.49 -19.21 -28.43
CA VAL A 87 -0.69 -20.06 -28.58
C VAL A 87 -0.77 -20.48 -30.06
N PRO A 88 -0.90 -21.78 -30.38
CA PRO A 88 -0.83 -22.24 -31.77
C PRO A 88 -1.99 -21.74 -32.66
N ASP A 89 -3.10 -21.29 -32.08
CA ASP A 89 -4.31 -20.91 -32.82
C ASP A 89 -4.56 -19.40 -32.94
N THR A 90 -3.80 -18.57 -32.22
CA THR A 90 -3.87 -17.10 -32.32
C THR A 90 -2.46 -16.54 -32.39
N ASN A 91 -2.22 -15.53 -33.24
CA ASN A 91 -0.94 -14.79 -33.32
C ASN A 91 -0.60 -14.00 -32.03
N GLN A 92 -1.20 -14.34 -30.89
CA GLN A 92 -1.00 -13.72 -29.61
C GLN A 92 0.08 -14.48 -28.83
N SER A 93 1.11 -13.76 -28.40
CA SER A 93 2.08 -14.26 -27.43
C SER A 93 1.58 -13.98 -26.03
N LEU A 94 1.43 -15.02 -25.22
CA LEU A 94 1.09 -14.88 -23.80
C LEU A 94 2.40 -14.78 -23.02
N ARG A 95 2.55 -13.68 -22.29
CA ARG A 95 3.65 -13.50 -21.33
C ARG A 95 3.25 -14.12 -20.00
N ILE A 96 3.99 -15.14 -19.58
CA ILE A 96 3.75 -15.88 -18.34
C ILE A 96 4.93 -15.63 -17.41
N LEU A 97 4.63 -15.12 -16.21
CA LEU A 97 5.60 -14.98 -15.13
C LEU A 97 5.56 -16.22 -14.26
N LYS A 98 6.65 -16.98 -14.27
CA LYS A 98 6.84 -18.19 -13.49
C LYS A 98 7.63 -17.88 -12.22
N TYR A 99 7.07 -18.29 -11.09
CA TYR A 99 7.63 -18.18 -9.75
C TYR A 99 7.98 -19.56 -9.22
N GLU A 100 9.24 -19.77 -8.87
CA GLU A 100 9.75 -21.02 -8.31
C GLU A 100 10.31 -20.76 -6.90
N CYS A 101 9.75 -21.46 -5.92
CA CYS A 101 10.18 -21.38 -4.53
C CYS A 101 11.46 -22.22 -4.33
N MET A 102 12.54 -21.59 -3.88
CA MET A 102 13.82 -22.29 -3.66
C MET A 102 13.76 -23.29 -2.50
N ASN A 103 12.89 -23.06 -1.50
CA ASN A 103 12.81 -23.95 -0.32
C ASN A 103 12.07 -25.26 -0.58
N CYS A 104 11.10 -25.28 -1.50
CA CYS A 104 10.25 -26.48 -1.72
C CYS A 104 10.01 -26.83 -3.20
N GLY A 105 10.61 -26.10 -4.14
CA GLY A 105 10.47 -26.33 -5.58
C GLY A 105 9.07 -26.01 -6.15
N PHE A 106 8.16 -25.45 -5.34
CA PHE A 106 6.79 -25.20 -5.78
C PHE A 106 6.75 -24.09 -6.84
N LYS A 107 6.14 -24.39 -7.99
CA LYS A 107 6.07 -23.53 -9.18
C LYS A 107 4.68 -22.90 -9.30
N ASN A 108 4.63 -21.61 -9.60
CA ASN A 108 3.39 -20.88 -9.90
C ASN A 108 3.54 -20.07 -11.17
N GLU A 109 2.47 -19.95 -11.93
CA GLU A 109 2.45 -19.23 -13.19
C GLU A 109 1.39 -18.14 -13.12
N PHE A 110 1.80 -16.90 -13.38
CA PHE A 110 0.94 -15.73 -13.45
C PHE A 110 0.90 -15.23 -14.90
N LYS A 111 -0.30 -15.02 -15.43
CA LYS A 111 -0.46 -14.42 -16.77
C LYS A 111 -0.25 -12.91 -16.66
N VAL A 112 0.75 -12.37 -17.35
CA VAL A 112 1.09 -10.95 -17.34
C VAL A 112 0.60 -10.30 -18.63
N GLY A 113 -0.71 -10.03 -18.66
CA GLY A 113 -1.38 -9.36 -19.78
C GLY A 113 -1.39 -10.15 -21.09
N GLU A 114 -2.32 -9.80 -21.96
CA GLU A 114 -2.21 -10.13 -23.38
C GLU A 114 -1.19 -9.16 -23.97
N ALA A 115 -0.14 -9.66 -24.62
CA ALA A 115 0.78 -8.78 -25.32
C ALA A 115 -0.05 -7.99 -26.35
N ALA A 116 -0.08 -6.66 -26.18
CA ALA A 116 -0.75 -5.77 -27.12
C ALA A 116 -0.26 -6.10 -28.53
N VAL A 117 -1.23 -6.28 -29.43
CA VAL A 117 -1.03 -6.39 -30.87
C VAL A 117 0.03 -5.37 -31.28
N THR A 118 1.11 -5.84 -31.90
CA THR A 118 2.11 -4.99 -32.54
C THR A 118 1.41 -4.16 -33.61
N ILE A 119 0.96 -2.95 -33.26
CA ILE A 119 0.61 -1.94 -34.25
C ILE A 119 1.95 -1.51 -34.84
N ALA A 120 2.18 -1.87 -36.11
CA ALA A 120 3.33 -1.44 -36.88
C ALA A 120 3.52 0.09 -36.74
N PRO A 121 4.76 0.60 -36.73
CA PRO A 121 5.00 2.03 -36.63
C PRO A 121 4.45 2.72 -37.87
N VAL A 122 3.27 3.33 -37.73
CA VAL A 122 2.71 4.19 -38.78
C VAL A 122 3.61 5.43 -38.82
N SER A 123 4.37 5.57 -39.90
CA SER A 123 5.21 6.74 -40.16
C SER A 123 4.33 8.00 -40.20
N PHE A 124 4.30 8.74 -39.11
CA PHE A 124 3.53 9.97 -38.99
C PHE A 124 4.32 11.12 -39.61
N SER A 125 4.17 11.28 -40.93
CA SER A 125 4.55 12.50 -41.63
C SER A 125 3.34 13.42 -41.66
N GLN A 126 3.09 14.20 -40.59
CA GLN A 126 2.08 15.26 -40.65
C GLN A 126 2.74 16.63 -40.66
N LYS A 127 2.68 17.25 -41.84
CA LYS A 127 2.81 18.69 -42.03
C LYS A 127 1.76 19.38 -41.16
N LEU A 128 2.21 20.17 -40.19
CA LEU A 128 1.38 21.07 -39.42
C LEU A 128 0.80 22.16 -40.33
N VAL A 129 -0.50 22.09 -40.61
CA VAL A 129 -1.28 23.22 -41.11
C VAL A 129 -2.33 23.54 -40.06
N ALA A 130 -2.14 24.69 -39.41
CA ALA A 130 -3.08 25.23 -38.46
C ALA A 130 -4.37 25.68 -39.17
N LYS A 131 -5.53 25.27 -38.66
CA LYS A 131 -6.81 25.95 -38.90
C LYS A 131 -7.55 26.13 -37.58
N GLU A 132 -7.83 27.38 -37.29
CA GLU A 132 -8.67 27.87 -36.20
C GLU A 132 -10.16 27.52 -36.43
N GLY A 133 -10.87 27.32 -35.31
CA GLY A 133 -12.31 27.53 -35.17
C GLY A 133 -13.23 26.42 -35.70
N VAL A 134 -13.99 25.79 -34.82
CA VAL A 134 -15.40 26.14 -34.51
C VAL A 134 -15.91 25.18 -33.41
N SER A 135 -16.72 25.76 -32.51
CA SER A 135 -17.39 25.21 -31.34
C SER A 135 -18.46 24.16 -31.66
N HIS A 136 -18.59 23.10 -30.83
CA HIS A 136 -19.91 22.76 -30.30
C HIS A 136 -19.91 21.88 -29.03
N ASN A 137 -20.42 22.51 -27.95
CA ASN A 137 -21.19 22.00 -26.80
C ASN A 137 -21.44 20.49 -26.64
N GLN A 138 -21.04 19.95 -25.48
CA GLN A 138 -21.92 19.10 -24.69
C GLN A 138 -21.87 19.49 -23.21
N LYS A 139 -23.04 19.87 -22.69
CA LYS A 139 -23.32 20.17 -21.28
C LYS A 139 -23.38 18.86 -20.50
N VAL A 140 -22.66 18.77 -19.40
CA VAL A 140 -23.01 17.88 -18.27
C VAL A 140 -22.95 18.72 -17.00
N ASP A 141 -24.13 18.93 -16.42
CA ASP A 141 -24.33 19.60 -15.14
C ASP A 141 -23.73 18.78 -13.99
N THR A 142 -22.66 19.29 -13.38
CA THR A 142 -22.36 19.05 -11.98
C THR A 142 -21.90 20.36 -11.34
N LYS A 143 -22.71 20.86 -10.39
CA LYS A 143 -22.40 22.01 -9.53
C LYS A 143 -21.08 21.75 -8.77
N ILE A 144 -19.98 22.28 -9.28
CA ILE A 144 -18.74 22.47 -8.53
C ILE A 144 -18.56 23.96 -8.32
N GLN A 145 -18.81 24.41 -7.09
CA GLN A 145 -18.55 25.78 -6.66
C GLN A 145 -17.05 26.11 -6.81
N LYS A 146 -16.68 26.80 -7.88
CA LYS A 146 -15.39 27.46 -8.03
C LYS A 146 -15.38 28.74 -7.20
N LYS A 147 -14.76 28.73 -6.01
CA LYS A 147 -14.07 29.91 -5.46
C LYS A 147 -12.86 29.47 -4.63
N ASN A 148 -11.70 29.43 -5.27
CA ASN A 148 -10.45 29.78 -4.62
C ASN A 148 -9.55 30.38 -5.71
N SER A 149 -9.38 31.70 -5.62
CA SER A 149 -8.55 32.49 -6.51
C SER A 149 -7.12 31.94 -6.48
N GLY A 150 -6.42 31.95 -7.62
CA GLY A 150 -5.01 31.55 -7.70
C GLY A 150 -4.12 32.29 -6.70
N LYS A 151 -4.58 33.46 -6.23
CA LYS A 151 -3.94 34.27 -5.19
C LYS A 151 -3.91 33.59 -3.81
N ASP A 152 -4.96 32.84 -3.45
CA ASP A 152 -5.04 32.11 -2.16
C ASP A 152 -4.21 30.83 -2.17
N ARG A 153 -4.11 30.18 -3.34
CA ARG A 153 -3.23 29.02 -3.54
C ARG A 153 -1.76 29.41 -3.44
N ALA A 154 -1.39 30.58 -3.95
CA ALA A 154 -0.05 31.13 -3.82
C ALA A 154 0.30 31.51 -2.37
N LYS A 155 -0.64 32.11 -1.61
CA LYS A 155 -0.44 32.40 -0.18
C LYS A 155 -0.29 31.12 0.66
N LYS A 156 -1.09 30.08 0.42
CA LYS A 156 -0.97 28.78 1.13
C LYS A 156 0.36 28.08 0.86
N ARG A 157 0.92 28.21 -0.35
CA ARG A 157 2.26 27.69 -0.67
C ARG A 157 3.37 28.43 0.09
N LYS A 158 3.24 29.74 0.32
CA LYS A 158 4.22 30.53 1.10
C LYS A 158 4.16 30.28 2.62
N GLN A 159 3.03 29.81 3.15
CA GLN A 159 2.90 29.44 4.57
C GLN A 159 3.45 28.03 4.88
N ASN A 160 3.72 27.21 3.85
CA ASN A 160 4.20 25.84 4.02
C ASN A 160 5.74 25.72 4.06
N SER A 161 6.41 26.77 4.55
CA SER A 161 7.85 26.74 4.83
C SER A 161 8.07 26.23 6.25
N LEU A 162 9.07 25.35 6.43
CA LEU A 162 9.42 24.72 7.71
C LEU A 162 9.56 25.73 8.85
N SER A 163 10.10 26.92 8.57
CA SER A 163 10.24 28.00 9.55
C SER A 163 8.91 28.49 10.13
N ASN A 164 7.85 28.54 9.30
CA ASN A 164 6.50 28.97 9.73
C ASN A 164 5.74 27.86 10.49
N MET A 165 6.00 26.60 10.17
CA MET A 165 5.47 25.45 10.91
C MET A 165 6.09 25.36 12.32
N LEU A 166 7.38 25.66 12.44
CA LEU A 166 8.10 25.63 13.72
C LEU A 166 7.70 26.79 14.63
N SER A 167 7.56 28.01 14.11
CA SER A 167 7.11 29.16 14.91
C SER A 167 5.68 28.98 15.39
N LYS A 168 4.76 28.50 14.54
CA LYS A 168 3.37 28.22 14.95
C LYS A 168 3.28 27.13 16.03
N ARG A 169 4.07 26.05 15.89
CA ARG A 169 4.14 24.98 16.91
C ARG A 169 4.76 25.46 18.23
N ASN A 170 5.68 26.41 18.19
CA ASN A 170 6.27 27.02 19.38
C ASN A 170 5.31 28.01 20.08
N GLU A 171 4.49 28.75 19.32
CA GLU A 171 3.43 29.60 19.87
C GLU A 171 2.32 28.76 20.53
N GLU A 172 1.91 27.66 19.91
CA GLU A 172 0.95 26.70 20.51
C GLU A 172 1.48 26.12 21.84
N LYS A 173 2.78 25.78 21.90
CA LYS A 173 3.42 25.34 23.15
C LYS A 173 3.51 26.45 24.20
N LYS A 174 3.72 27.71 23.81
CA LYS A 174 3.72 28.85 24.75
C LYS A 174 2.32 29.17 25.28
N ASN A 175 1.28 29.02 24.45
CA ASN A 175 -0.11 29.21 24.88
C ASN A 175 -0.60 28.07 25.78
N GLN A 176 -0.18 26.83 25.55
CA GLN A 176 -0.41 25.74 26.51
C GLN A 176 0.29 25.97 27.86
N LYS A 177 1.47 26.61 27.87
CA LYS A 177 2.15 27.00 29.12
C LYS A 177 1.48 28.16 29.86
N LYS A 178 0.68 28.98 29.20
CA LYS A 178 -0.12 30.05 29.84
C LYS A 178 -1.47 29.55 30.39
N GLY A 179 -1.95 28.38 29.97
CA GLY A 179 -3.21 27.78 30.44
C GLY A 179 -3.09 26.83 31.64
N LEU A 180 -1.89 26.67 32.21
CA LEU A 180 -1.59 25.69 33.27
C LEU A 180 -0.74 26.28 34.41
N SER A 181 -0.84 27.58 34.69
CA SER A 181 -0.28 28.16 35.91
C SER A 181 -1.32 28.14 37.03
N LEU A 182 -1.62 26.96 37.56
CA LEU A 182 -2.13 26.83 38.93
C LEU A 182 -0.92 26.68 39.85
N SER A 183 -0.60 27.76 40.55
CA SER A 183 0.49 27.83 41.53
C SER A 183 0.14 26.95 42.74
N LEU A 184 1.11 26.15 43.20
CA LEU A 184 1.01 25.27 44.37
C LEU A 184 0.56 25.97 45.68
N GLU A 185 0.66 27.29 45.76
CA GLU A 185 0.21 28.10 46.90
C GLU A 185 -1.32 28.06 47.11
N SER A 186 -2.10 27.82 46.05
CA SER A 186 -3.56 27.79 46.14
C SER A 186 -4.11 26.49 46.75
N PHE A 187 -3.28 25.47 46.94
CA PHE A 187 -3.68 24.18 47.51
C PHE A 187 -3.32 24.02 48.99
N MET A 188 -2.53 24.94 49.56
CA MET A 188 -2.08 24.90 50.95
C MET A 188 -2.86 25.84 51.89
N GLN A 189 -3.85 26.58 51.38
CA GLN A 189 -4.71 27.50 52.16
C GLN A 189 -6.20 27.11 52.14
N GLY A 190 -6.51 25.82 52.02
CA GLY A 190 -7.87 25.28 52.17
C GLY A 190 -7.92 24.22 53.26
#